data_AF-A0AA37LLI7-F1
#
_entry.id   AF-A0AA37LLI7-F1
#
_cell.length_a   1.000
_cell.length_b   1.000
_cell.length_c   1.000
_cell.angle_alpha   90.00
_cell.angle_beta   90.00
_cell.angle_gamma   90.00
#
_symmetry.space_group_name_H-M   'P 1'
#
loop_
_entity.id
_entity.type
_entity.pdbx_description
1 polymer ?
#
loop_
_entity_poly.entity_id
_entity_poly.type
_entity_poly.pdbx_seq_one_letter_code
_entity_poly.pdbx_strand_id
1 'polypeptide(L)'
;MASEDPELAIQTHFNEAEQEIKATRDLFPEFSSEADLYHHYGLLNQRSILAHCTLMTEYEMEKIREYECGVAHCPISNMTVGGGFMAASVRQFLKKGIKVGLGTDSGGGFSSSMLDSIRQAIIASNAREVISNGKDKALSLDEVFYLSTLGGASVCCLEDKIGNFAVGKEFDAIWVSCPLDDSFGVMTVREETDSLRTIFEKFLMTGDDRNIARVYVQGTLVKDGLAT
;
A
#
# COMPACT_ATOMS: atom_id res chain seq x y z
N MET A 1 -9.00 12.39 -22.80
CA MET A 1 -9.08 12.51 -21.33
C MET A 1 -7.68 12.58 -20.71
N ALA A 2 -6.97 11.48 -20.46
CA ALA A 2 -5.63 11.54 -19.85
C ALA A 2 -4.61 12.37 -20.66
N SER A 3 -4.70 12.34 -22.00
CA SER A 3 -3.89 13.17 -22.88
C SER A 3 -4.28 14.66 -22.90
N GLU A 4 -5.50 14.98 -22.47
CA GLU A 4 -6.05 16.34 -22.48
C GLU A 4 -5.84 17.04 -21.12
N ASP A 5 -5.79 16.27 -20.04
CA ASP A 5 -5.52 16.74 -18.69
C ASP A 5 -4.46 15.87 -18.00
N PRO A 6 -3.18 16.28 -18.07
CA PRO A 6 -2.06 15.58 -17.44
C PRO A 6 -2.11 15.53 -15.91
N GLU A 7 -2.97 16.33 -15.28
CA GLU A 7 -3.11 16.33 -13.81
C GLU A 7 -4.02 15.20 -13.32
N LEU A 8 -4.81 14.57 -14.19
CA LEU A 8 -5.70 13.48 -13.79
C LEU A 8 -4.91 12.22 -13.39
N ALA A 9 -5.31 11.63 -12.27
CA ALA A 9 -4.84 10.31 -11.87
C ALA A 9 -5.37 9.23 -12.83
N ILE A 10 -4.54 8.24 -13.10
CA ILE A 10 -4.90 7.05 -13.88
C ILE A 10 -4.74 5.86 -12.95
N GLN A 11 -5.82 5.13 -12.69
CA GLN A 11 -5.77 3.93 -11.84
C GLN A 11 -6.24 2.71 -12.62
N THR A 12 -5.47 1.62 -12.53
CA THR A 12 -5.82 0.34 -13.17
C THR A 12 -5.24 -0.84 -12.38
N HIS A 13 -5.79 -2.04 -12.59
CA HIS A 13 -5.10 -3.29 -12.25
C HIS A 13 -3.95 -3.53 -13.23
N PHE A 14 -2.88 -4.18 -12.76
CA PHE A 14 -1.68 -4.41 -13.56
C PHE A 14 -0.93 -5.66 -13.09
N ASN A 15 -0.80 -6.66 -13.98
CA ASN A 15 -0.12 -7.93 -13.74
C ASN A 15 -0.48 -8.56 -12.37
N GLU A 16 -1.78 -8.77 -12.14
CA GLU A 16 -2.29 -9.30 -10.87
C GLU A 16 -2.16 -10.81 -10.78
N ALA A 17 -2.52 -11.53 -11.85
CA ALA A 17 -2.65 -12.98 -11.83
C ALA A 17 -2.34 -13.60 -13.20
N GLU A 18 -1.84 -14.84 -13.23
CA GLU A 18 -1.47 -15.50 -14.49
C GLU A 18 -2.65 -15.62 -15.47
N GLN A 19 -3.87 -15.85 -14.96
CA GLN A 19 -5.07 -15.96 -15.79
C GLN A 19 -5.43 -14.61 -16.42
N GLU A 20 -5.26 -13.51 -15.67
CA GLU A 20 -5.51 -12.15 -16.14
C GLU A 20 -4.48 -11.76 -17.19
N ILE A 21 -3.18 -11.91 -16.91
CA ILE A 21 -2.10 -11.66 -17.87
C ILE A 21 -2.32 -12.47 -19.15
N LYS A 22 -2.73 -13.75 -19.04
CA LYS A 22 -3.03 -14.56 -20.22
C LYS A 22 -4.21 -13.99 -21.00
N ALA A 23 -5.31 -13.62 -20.33
CA ALA A 23 -6.48 -13.05 -20.98
C ALA A 23 -6.14 -11.72 -21.68
N THR A 24 -5.35 -10.85 -21.04
CA THR A 24 -4.86 -9.60 -21.65
C THR A 24 -4.08 -9.89 -22.92
N ARG A 25 -3.17 -10.86 -22.91
CA ARG A 25 -2.36 -11.24 -24.08
C ARG A 25 -3.17 -11.91 -25.20
N ASP A 26 -4.22 -12.65 -24.86
CA ASP A 26 -5.14 -13.23 -25.85
C ASP A 26 -5.96 -12.14 -26.57
N LEU A 27 -6.34 -11.07 -25.84
CA LEU A 27 -7.10 -9.93 -26.38
C LEU A 27 -6.24 -8.94 -27.17
N PHE A 28 -4.98 -8.79 -26.79
CA PHE A 28 -4.04 -7.82 -27.37
C PHE A 28 -2.73 -8.51 -27.81
N PRO A 29 -2.79 -9.42 -28.80
CA PRO A 29 -1.66 -10.28 -29.18
C PRO A 29 -0.47 -9.53 -29.80
N GLU A 30 -0.64 -8.27 -30.20
CA GLU A 30 0.41 -7.41 -30.72
C GLU A 30 1.38 -6.90 -29.64
N PHE A 31 1.01 -6.99 -28.36
CA PHE A 31 1.84 -6.57 -27.24
C PHE A 31 2.43 -7.78 -26.49
N SER A 32 3.70 -7.67 -26.12
CA SER A 32 4.43 -8.71 -25.39
C SER A 32 4.31 -8.61 -23.86
N SER A 33 3.89 -7.46 -23.35
CA SER A 33 3.76 -7.15 -21.91
C SER A 33 2.63 -6.15 -21.68
N GLU A 34 2.07 -6.12 -20.46
CA GLU A 34 1.10 -5.10 -20.08
C GLU A 34 1.74 -3.71 -20.08
N ALA A 35 3.02 -3.60 -19.68
CA ALA A 35 3.71 -2.31 -19.72
C ALA A 35 3.72 -1.69 -21.12
N ASP A 36 3.97 -2.48 -22.17
CA ASP A 36 3.95 -1.99 -23.55
C ASP A 36 2.54 -1.60 -23.99
N LEU A 37 1.53 -2.39 -23.61
CA LEU A 37 0.12 -2.13 -23.90
C LEU A 37 -0.32 -0.80 -23.28
N TYR A 38 -0.16 -0.63 -21.97
CA TYR A 38 -0.57 0.60 -21.28
C TYR A 38 0.27 1.81 -21.72
N HIS A 39 1.57 1.61 -22.01
CA HIS A 39 2.41 2.68 -22.56
C HIS A 39 1.93 3.14 -23.94
N HIS A 40 1.59 2.20 -24.84
CA HIS A 40 1.10 2.52 -26.19
C HIS A 40 -0.13 3.43 -26.16
N TYR A 41 -1.03 3.21 -25.20
CA TYR A 41 -2.23 4.02 -25.01
C TYR A 41 -2.01 5.28 -24.14
N GLY A 42 -0.76 5.58 -23.76
CA GLY A 42 -0.42 6.77 -22.97
C GLY A 42 -0.89 6.72 -21.52
N LEU A 43 -1.06 5.51 -20.96
CA LEU A 43 -1.59 5.28 -19.62
C LEU A 43 -0.51 5.06 -18.55
N LEU A 44 0.78 5.07 -18.94
CA LEU A 44 1.91 5.04 -18.00
C LEU A 44 2.57 6.42 -17.91
N ASN A 45 2.46 7.04 -16.74
CA ASN A 45 3.11 8.30 -16.39
C ASN A 45 3.15 8.46 -14.85
N GLN A 46 3.66 9.60 -14.38
CA GLN A 46 3.83 9.87 -12.96
C GLN A 46 2.54 9.80 -12.12
N ARG A 47 1.36 9.99 -12.75
CA ARG A 47 0.02 9.95 -12.13
C ARG A 47 -0.64 8.57 -12.24
N SER A 48 0.05 7.58 -12.80
CA SER A 48 -0.45 6.21 -12.92
C SER A 48 -0.28 5.44 -11.62
N ILE A 49 -1.39 4.91 -11.09
CA ILE A 49 -1.50 4.07 -9.91
C ILE A 49 -1.83 2.65 -10.38
N LEU A 50 -0.83 1.78 -10.32
CA LEU A 50 -0.90 0.39 -10.77
C LEU A 50 -1.17 -0.51 -9.57
N ALA A 51 -2.37 -1.07 -9.49
CA ALA A 51 -2.73 -1.98 -8.42
C ALA A 51 -2.10 -3.36 -8.64
N HIS A 52 -1.75 -4.01 -7.53
CA HIS A 52 -1.24 -5.39 -7.43
C HIS A 52 0.22 -5.56 -7.80
N CYS A 53 0.55 -5.52 -9.09
CA CYS A 53 1.89 -5.73 -9.63
C CYS A 53 2.60 -6.95 -9.01
N THR A 54 1.93 -8.11 -9.00
CA THR A 54 2.44 -9.31 -8.32
C THR A 54 3.42 -10.08 -9.19
N LEU A 55 3.13 -10.15 -10.49
CA LEU A 55 3.84 -10.95 -11.48
C LEU A 55 4.57 -10.05 -12.47
N MET A 56 5.57 -9.33 -11.97
CA MET A 56 6.32 -8.35 -12.76
C MET A 56 7.62 -8.94 -13.29
N THR A 57 7.90 -8.72 -14.58
CA THR A 57 9.23 -8.95 -15.15
C THR A 57 10.18 -7.80 -14.83
N GLU A 58 11.49 -8.03 -14.95
CA GLU A 58 12.51 -6.97 -14.81
C GLU A 58 12.31 -5.84 -15.83
N TYR A 59 11.90 -6.18 -17.05
CA TYR A 59 11.58 -5.21 -18.09
C TYR A 59 10.42 -4.29 -17.68
N GLU A 60 9.32 -4.87 -17.19
CA GLU A 60 8.14 -4.09 -16.80
C GLU A 60 8.41 -3.23 -15.56
N MET A 61 9.15 -3.76 -14.57
CA MET A 61 9.60 -2.95 -13.44
C MET A 61 10.40 -1.74 -13.89
N GLU A 62 11.29 -1.91 -14.86
CA GLU A 62 12.11 -0.82 -15.37
C GLU A 62 11.29 0.20 -16.18
N LYS A 63 10.30 -0.26 -16.94
CA LYS A 63 9.35 0.61 -17.63
C LYS A 63 8.53 1.46 -16.66
N ILE A 64 7.91 0.85 -15.65
CA ILE A 64 7.09 1.63 -14.70
C ILE A 64 7.95 2.57 -13.85
N ARG A 65 9.23 2.24 -13.63
CA ARG A 65 10.22 3.16 -13.03
C ARG A 65 10.52 4.34 -13.95
N GLU A 66 10.78 4.09 -15.23
CA GLU A 66 11.10 5.12 -16.23
C GLU A 66 9.97 6.15 -16.36
N TYR A 67 8.71 5.71 -16.33
CA TYR A 67 7.53 6.58 -16.38
C TYR A 67 7.07 7.09 -15.01
N GLU A 68 7.83 6.81 -13.95
CA GLU A 68 7.55 7.25 -12.59
C GLU A 68 6.16 6.83 -12.07
N CYS A 69 5.65 5.68 -12.50
CA CYS A 69 4.37 5.16 -12.00
C CYS A 69 4.45 4.81 -10.51
N GLY A 70 3.31 4.79 -9.84
CA GLY A 70 3.15 4.28 -8.49
C GLY A 70 2.52 2.89 -8.46
N VAL A 71 2.92 2.07 -7.48
CA VAL A 71 2.34 0.74 -7.22
C VAL A 71 1.47 0.78 -5.96
N ALA A 72 0.20 0.42 -6.10
CA ALA A 72 -0.70 0.15 -4.98
C ALA A 72 -0.62 -1.33 -4.62
N HIS A 73 0.18 -1.67 -3.60
CA HIS A 73 0.33 -3.03 -3.12
C HIS A 73 -0.90 -3.44 -2.29
N CYS A 74 -1.64 -4.45 -2.76
CA CYS A 74 -2.88 -4.95 -2.14
C CYS A 74 -2.65 -6.35 -1.51
N PRO A 75 -1.90 -6.46 -0.41
CA PRO A 75 -1.45 -7.76 0.09
C PRO A 75 -2.58 -8.70 0.53
N ILE A 76 -3.73 -8.17 0.94
CA ILE A 76 -4.88 -8.97 1.36
C ILE A 76 -5.48 -9.69 0.15
N SER A 77 -5.94 -8.94 -0.86
CA SER A 77 -6.57 -9.52 -2.04
C SER A 77 -5.63 -10.47 -2.77
N ASN A 78 -4.36 -10.10 -2.95
CA ASN A 78 -3.32 -10.95 -3.57
C ASN A 78 -3.19 -12.36 -3.00
N MET A 79 -3.66 -12.61 -1.77
CA MET A 79 -3.57 -13.90 -1.09
C MET A 79 -4.93 -14.52 -0.79
N THR A 80 -6.03 -13.78 -0.97
CA THR A 80 -7.39 -14.24 -0.68
C THR A 80 -8.21 -14.47 -1.95
N VAL A 81 -7.88 -13.80 -3.05
CA VAL A 81 -8.52 -14.02 -4.35
C VAL A 81 -7.86 -15.20 -5.07
N GLY A 82 -8.66 -16.01 -5.76
CA GLY A 82 -8.17 -17.18 -6.49
C GLY A 82 -7.11 -16.82 -7.53
N GLY A 83 -6.14 -17.71 -7.77
CA GLY A 83 -5.00 -17.43 -8.65
C GLY A 83 -3.65 -17.86 -8.06
N GLY A 84 -3.60 -18.08 -6.74
CA GLY A 84 -2.42 -18.58 -6.02
C GLY A 84 -2.04 -17.64 -4.88
N PHE A 85 -0.85 -17.85 -4.31
CA PHE A 85 -0.30 -16.96 -3.29
C PHE A 85 0.59 -15.91 -3.97
N MET A 86 0.00 -14.77 -4.35
CA MET A 86 0.63 -13.79 -5.23
C MET A 86 1.41 -12.74 -4.43
N ALA A 87 2.50 -13.18 -3.81
CA ALA A 87 3.36 -12.30 -3.03
C ALA A 87 4.14 -11.34 -3.95
N ALA A 88 3.77 -10.06 -3.99
CA ALA A 88 4.43 -9.05 -4.82
C ALA A 88 5.87 -8.78 -4.35
N SER A 89 6.77 -8.52 -5.30
CA SER A 89 8.21 -8.28 -5.04
C SER A 89 8.50 -6.85 -4.57
N VAL A 90 7.78 -6.36 -3.55
CA VAL A 90 7.87 -4.97 -3.06
C VAL A 90 9.29 -4.53 -2.73
N ARG A 91 10.12 -5.42 -2.15
CA ARG A 91 11.54 -5.14 -1.88
C ARG A 91 12.31 -4.72 -3.14
N GLN A 92 12.01 -5.32 -4.29
CA GLN A 92 12.65 -4.97 -5.56
C GLN A 92 12.16 -3.62 -6.08
N PHE A 93 10.86 -3.33 -5.96
CA PHE A 93 10.30 -2.03 -6.31
C PHE A 93 10.99 -0.90 -5.53
N LEU A 94 11.12 -1.07 -4.21
CA LEU A 94 11.79 -0.10 -3.35
C LEU A 94 13.27 0.07 -3.71
N LYS A 95 14.00 -1.02 -3.97
CA LYS A 95 15.41 -0.96 -4.41
C LYS A 95 15.58 -0.21 -5.74
N LYS A 96 14.58 -0.27 -6.62
CA LYS A 96 14.55 0.43 -7.91
C LYS A 96 14.06 1.89 -7.80
N GLY A 97 13.62 2.33 -6.62
CA GLY A 97 13.05 3.67 -6.46
C GLY A 97 11.65 3.83 -7.05
N ILE A 98 10.93 2.72 -7.27
CA ILE A 98 9.51 2.77 -7.66
C ILE A 98 8.69 3.17 -6.44
N LYS A 99 7.74 4.08 -6.62
CA LYS A 99 6.82 4.54 -5.56
C LYS A 99 5.89 3.39 -5.19
N VAL A 100 5.76 3.08 -3.90
CA VAL A 100 4.86 2.02 -3.43
C VAL A 100 4.02 2.54 -2.26
N GLY A 101 2.72 2.23 -2.31
CA GLY A 101 1.74 2.46 -1.26
C GLY A 101 0.97 1.19 -0.95
N LEU A 102 0.17 1.19 0.10
CA LEU A 102 -0.72 0.06 0.42
C LEU A 102 -2.16 0.33 -0.05
N GLY A 103 -2.80 -0.71 -0.58
CA GLY A 103 -4.22 -0.76 -0.86
C GLY A 103 -4.93 -1.83 -0.02
N THR A 104 -6.21 -1.61 0.27
CA THR A 104 -7.09 -2.63 0.87
C THR A 104 -7.70 -3.53 -0.18
N ASP A 105 -7.98 -2.98 -1.36
CA ASP A 105 -8.69 -3.63 -2.46
C ASP A 105 -10.01 -4.25 -2.01
N SER A 106 -10.82 -3.47 -1.28
CA SER A 106 -12.09 -3.92 -0.70
C SER A 106 -12.99 -4.60 -1.75
N GLY A 107 -13.41 -5.82 -1.47
CA GLY A 107 -14.11 -6.70 -2.42
C GLY A 107 -13.26 -7.88 -2.85
N GLY A 108 -12.00 -7.64 -3.25
CA GLY A 108 -10.98 -8.68 -3.38
C GLY A 108 -10.35 -9.03 -2.03
N GLY A 109 -10.03 -7.99 -1.25
CA GLY A 109 -9.59 -8.07 0.14
C GLY A 109 -10.77 -8.03 1.10
N PHE A 110 -10.67 -8.80 2.19
CA PHE A 110 -11.75 -8.93 3.17
C PHE A 110 -11.80 -7.79 4.21
N SER A 111 -10.77 -6.94 4.29
CA SER A 111 -10.67 -5.87 5.30
C SER A 111 -10.54 -4.50 4.64
N SER A 112 -11.19 -3.50 5.23
CA SER A 112 -11.02 -2.09 4.88
C SER A 112 -9.99 -1.38 5.78
N SER A 113 -9.32 -2.11 6.67
CA SER A 113 -8.36 -1.57 7.63
C SER A 113 -6.95 -1.50 7.04
N MET A 114 -6.32 -0.32 7.11
CA MET A 114 -4.91 -0.21 6.75
C MET A 114 -3.98 -0.98 7.69
N LEU A 115 -4.38 -1.19 8.96
CA LEU A 115 -3.60 -2.01 9.90
C LEU A 115 -3.53 -3.47 9.43
N ASP A 116 -4.62 -3.99 8.86
CA ASP A 116 -4.63 -5.34 8.31
C ASP A 116 -3.79 -5.43 7.04
N SER A 117 -3.85 -4.43 6.15
CA SER A 117 -2.94 -4.38 4.98
C SER A 117 -1.48 -4.29 5.41
N ILE A 118 -1.13 -3.54 6.47
CA ILE A 118 0.23 -3.47 7.03
C ILE A 118 0.69 -4.87 7.44
N ARG A 119 -0.10 -5.58 8.25
CA ARG A 119 0.23 -6.94 8.72
C ARG A 119 0.36 -7.92 7.56
N GLN A 120 -0.54 -7.82 6.59
CA GLN A 120 -0.52 -8.70 5.44
C GLN A 120 0.67 -8.39 4.52
N ALA A 121 1.10 -7.13 4.39
CA ALA A 121 2.33 -6.76 3.68
C ALA A 121 3.58 -7.36 4.34
N ILE A 122 3.63 -7.41 5.68
CA ILE A 122 4.70 -8.10 6.41
C ILE A 122 4.70 -9.58 6.04
N ILE A 123 3.55 -10.25 6.08
CA ILE A 123 3.41 -11.68 5.70
C ILE A 123 3.83 -11.90 4.24
N ALA A 124 3.37 -11.04 3.31
CA ALA A 124 3.74 -11.07 1.89
C ALA A 124 5.25 -11.03 1.71
N SER A 125 5.91 -10.12 2.41
CA SER A 125 7.34 -9.90 2.29
C SER A 125 8.16 -11.05 2.88
N ASN A 126 7.69 -11.69 3.97
CA ASN A 126 8.31 -12.89 4.52
C ASN A 126 8.20 -14.06 3.54
N ALA A 127 7.03 -14.26 2.93
CA ALA A 127 6.86 -15.27 1.89
C ALA A 127 7.77 -15.01 0.69
N ARG A 128 7.90 -13.75 0.24
CA ARG A 128 8.86 -13.37 -0.82
C ARG A 128 10.30 -13.62 -0.42
N GLU A 129 10.69 -13.39 0.82
CA GLU A 129 12.04 -13.69 1.29
C GLU A 129 12.33 -15.19 1.13
N VAL A 130 11.38 -16.05 1.51
CA VAL A 130 11.51 -17.50 1.33
C VAL A 130 11.58 -17.88 -0.15
N ILE A 131 10.64 -17.41 -0.99
CA ILE A 131 10.57 -17.73 -2.43
C ILE A 131 11.85 -17.28 -3.15
N SER A 132 12.41 -16.13 -2.76
CA SER A 132 13.61 -15.57 -3.38
C SER A 132 14.93 -16.13 -2.82
N ASN A 133 14.88 -17.10 -1.89
CA ASN A 133 16.04 -17.61 -1.16
C ASN A 133 16.85 -16.48 -0.48
N GLY A 134 16.16 -15.54 0.16
CA GLY A 134 16.77 -14.46 0.94
C GLY A 134 17.22 -13.23 0.15
N LYS A 135 17.04 -13.20 -1.18
CA LYS A 135 17.41 -12.05 -2.02
C LYS A 135 16.50 -10.84 -1.81
N ASP A 136 15.20 -11.11 -1.62
CA ASP A 136 14.18 -10.12 -1.30
C ASP A 136 13.92 -10.13 0.20
N LYS A 137 14.75 -9.42 0.97
CA LYS A 137 14.56 -9.29 2.42
C LYS A 137 13.16 -8.77 2.77
N ALA A 138 12.55 -9.37 3.78
CA ALA A 138 11.26 -8.97 4.31
C ALA A 138 11.24 -7.48 4.67
N LEU A 139 10.05 -6.89 4.62
CA LEU A 139 9.85 -5.48 4.97
C LEU A 139 9.84 -5.33 6.49
N SER A 140 10.48 -4.29 6.98
CA SER A 140 10.39 -3.89 8.39
C SER A 140 9.03 -3.22 8.67
N LEU A 141 8.70 -3.10 9.97
CA LEU A 141 7.50 -2.38 10.38
C LEU A 141 7.51 -0.90 9.93
N ASP A 142 8.69 -0.28 9.93
CA ASP A 142 8.88 1.11 9.55
C ASP A 142 8.61 1.31 8.06
N GLU A 143 9.04 0.35 7.25
CA GLU A 143 8.81 0.35 5.82
C GLU A 143 7.31 0.21 5.53
N VAL A 144 6.62 -0.78 6.09
CA VAL A 144 5.17 -0.94 5.83
C VAL A 144 4.34 0.22 6.40
N PHE A 145 4.76 0.84 7.50
CA PHE A 145 4.14 2.07 8.00
C PHE A 145 4.36 3.24 7.04
N TYR A 146 5.56 3.40 6.50
CA TYR A 146 5.83 4.37 5.43
C TYR A 146 4.94 4.11 4.22
N LEU A 147 4.83 2.86 3.72
CA LEU A 147 3.94 2.51 2.61
C LEU A 147 2.48 2.87 2.88
N SER A 148 2.01 2.73 4.13
CA SER A 148 0.65 3.08 4.54
C SER A 148 0.39 4.59 4.72
N THR A 149 1.44 5.42 4.67
CA THR A 149 1.36 6.87 4.93
C THR A 149 2.01 7.66 3.80
N LEU A 150 3.26 8.09 3.96
CA LEU A 150 3.98 8.92 3.00
C LEU A 150 4.23 8.20 1.65
N GLY A 151 4.42 6.88 1.66
CA GLY A 151 4.53 6.07 0.45
C GLY A 151 3.25 6.08 -0.39
N GLY A 152 2.09 5.92 0.25
CA GLY A 152 0.78 6.07 -0.40
C GLY A 152 0.54 7.49 -0.92
N ALA A 153 0.92 8.51 -0.15
CA ALA A 153 0.85 9.91 -0.61
C ALA A 153 1.70 10.12 -1.87
N SER A 154 2.91 9.55 -1.93
CA SER A 154 3.78 9.66 -3.10
C SER A 154 3.25 8.92 -4.33
N VAL A 155 2.66 7.73 -4.16
CA VAL A 155 1.95 7.02 -5.25
C VAL A 155 0.86 7.89 -5.87
N CYS A 156 0.17 8.69 -5.06
CA CYS A 156 -0.88 9.60 -5.52
C CYS A 156 -0.36 10.97 -5.98
N CYS A 157 0.95 11.23 -5.96
CA CYS A 157 1.53 12.56 -6.19
C CYS A 157 0.98 13.66 -5.25
N LEU A 158 0.78 13.30 -3.98
CA LEU A 158 0.28 14.15 -2.90
C LEU A 158 1.25 14.24 -1.72
N GLU A 159 2.48 13.77 -1.88
CA GLU A 159 3.52 13.79 -0.83
C GLU A 159 3.90 15.20 -0.37
N ASP A 160 3.65 16.25 -1.15
CA ASP A 160 3.86 17.63 -0.73
C ASP A 160 2.69 18.18 0.09
N LYS A 161 1.54 17.50 0.10
CA LYS A 161 0.31 17.93 0.79
C LYS A 161 0.00 17.11 2.03
N ILE A 162 0.24 15.79 2.02
CA ILE A 162 -0.15 14.87 3.09
C ILE A 162 0.95 13.84 3.40
N GLY A 163 0.66 12.88 4.28
CA GLY A 163 1.50 11.71 4.56
C GLY A 163 2.51 11.87 5.71
N ASN A 164 2.73 13.09 6.22
CA ASN A 164 3.49 13.35 7.44
C ASN A 164 3.11 14.71 8.05
N PHE A 165 3.68 15.04 9.21
CA PHE A 165 3.41 16.28 9.95
C PHE A 165 4.37 17.44 9.64
N ALA A 166 4.98 17.49 8.44
CA ALA A 166 5.82 18.61 8.06
C ALA A 166 5.00 19.92 7.97
N VAL A 167 5.61 21.04 8.37
CA VAL A 167 4.96 22.37 8.29
C VAL A 167 4.57 22.68 6.84
N GLY A 168 3.33 23.12 6.64
CA GLY A 168 2.77 23.46 5.32
C GLY A 168 1.86 22.38 4.73
N LYS A 169 1.85 21.17 5.30
CA LYS A 169 0.95 20.08 4.90
C LYS A 169 -0.43 20.16 5.56
N GLU A 170 -1.40 19.51 4.94
CA GLU A 170 -2.75 19.35 5.46
C GLU A 170 -2.76 18.43 6.69
N PHE A 171 -3.57 18.76 7.69
CA PHE A 171 -3.66 17.98 8.93
C PHE A 171 -4.68 16.84 8.80
N ASP A 172 -4.26 15.78 8.12
CA ASP A 172 -4.95 14.50 8.08
C ASP A 172 -4.28 13.57 9.09
N ALA A 173 -4.98 13.25 10.18
CA ALA A 173 -4.37 12.59 11.32
C ALA A 173 -5.32 11.61 12.01
N ILE A 174 -4.74 10.52 12.52
CA ILE A 174 -5.42 9.61 13.45
C ILE A 174 -4.84 9.81 14.85
N TRP A 175 -5.72 9.99 15.83
CA TRP A 175 -5.34 9.92 17.23
C TRP A 175 -5.59 8.50 17.71
N VAL A 176 -4.50 7.78 17.96
CA VAL A 176 -4.50 6.44 18.55
C VAL A 176 -4.45 6.53 20.07
N SER A 177 -5.38 5.86 20.76
CA SER A 177 -5.40 5.77 22.21
C SER A 177 -4.86 4.40 22.66
N CYS A 178 -3.90 4.45 23.59
CA CYS A 178 -3.21 3.29 24.17
C CYS A 178 -3.16 3.46 25.71
N PRO A 179 -4.29 3.30 26.41
CA PRO A 179 -4.32 3.40 27.87
C PRO A 179 -3.51 2.28 28.54
N LEU A 180 -3.20 2.46 29.83
CA LEU A 180 -2.53 1.43 30.66
C LEU A 180 -3.50 0.36 31.15
N ASP A 181 -4.81 0.62 31.09
CA ASP A 181 -5.89 -0.28 31.48
C ASP A 181 -6.70 -0.72 30.25
N ASP A 182 -7.65 -1.65 30.44
CA ASP A 182 -8.53 -2.15 29.38
C ASP A 182 -9.71 -1.20 29.09
N SER A 183 -9.59 0.09 29.44
CA SER A 183 -10.70 1.05 29.29
C SER A 183 -11.00 1.42 27.83
N PHE A 184 -10.03 1.23 26.92
CA PHE A 184 -10.16 1.65 25.53
C PHE A 184 -9.28 0.83 24.57
N GLY A 185 -9.89 0.35 23.48
CA GLY A 185 -9.20 -0.40 22.42
C GLY A 185 -8.98 -1.89 22.75
N VAL A 186 -8.23 -2.59 21.90
CA VAL A 186 -8.01 -4.05 22.01
C VAL A 186 -6.57 -4.52 21.76
N MET A 187 -5.65 -3.57 21.56
CA MET A 187 -4.24 -3.88 21.40
C MET A 187 -3.66 -4.59 22.64
N THR A 188 -2.52 -5.27 22.47
CA THR A 188 -1.72 -5.80 23.57
C THR A 188 -1.53 -4.74 24.65
N VAL A 189 -1.85 -5.12 25.88
CA VAL A 189 -1.83 -4.23 27.05
C VAL A 189 -0.51 -3.47 27.12
N ARG A 190 -0.63 -2.16 27.30
CA ARG A 190 0.50 -1.27 27.52
C ARG A 190 1.03 -1.46 28.94
N GLU A 191 2.34 -1.57 29.06
CA GLU A 191 3.05 -1.61 30.33
C GLU A 191 3.64 -0.24 30.66
N GLU A 192 3.82 0.08 31.94
CA GLU A 192 4.41 1.36 32.37
C GLU A 192 5.84 1.56 31.84
N THR A 193 6.56 0.47 31.63
CA THR A 193 7.94 0.43 31.12
C THR A 193 8.03 0.45 29.60
N ASP A 194 6.90 0.39 28.88
CA ASP A 194 6.92 0.38 27.42
C ASP A 194 7.46 1.71 26.87
N SER A 195 8.43 1.60 25.96
CA SER A 195 8.87 2.73 25.16
C SER A 195 7.79 3.14 24.14
N LEU A 196 7.85 4.37 23.63
CA LEU A 196 6.96 4.78 22.52
C LEU A 196 7.07 3.84 21.32
N ARG A 197 8.28 3.33 21.04
CA ARG A 197 8.50 2.36 19.98
C ARG A 197 7.72 1.08 20.22
N THR A 198 7.78 0.54 21.43
CA THR A 198 7.06 -0.68 21.83
C THR A 198 5.54 -0.47 21.75
N ILE A 199 5.04 0.70 22.19
CA ILE A 199 3.61 1.04 22.09
C ILE A 199 3.17 1.07 20.62
N PHE A 200 3.97 1.71 19.75
CA PHE A 200 3.72 1.78 18.31
C PHE A 200 3.69 0.39 17.66
N GLU A 201 4.65 -0.47 18.00
CA GLU A 201 4.70 -1.87 17.54
C GLU A 201 3.47 -2.66 18.02
N LYS A 202 3.13 -2.57 19.31
CA LYS A 202 1.92 -3.20 19.87
C LYS A 202 0.67 -2.74 19.10
N PHE A 203 0.52 -1.44 18.84
CA PHE A 203 -0.63 -0.92 18.09
C PHE A 203 -0.68 -1.46 16.66
N LEU A 204 0.41 -1.35 15.89
CA LEU A 204 0.40 -1.83 14.51
C LEU A 204 0.16 -3.33 14.42
N MET A 205 0.69 -4.12 15.35
CA MET A 205 0.57 -5.58 15.31
C MET A 205 -0.74 -6.12 15.88
N THR A 206 -1.38 -5.43 16.83
CA THR A 206 -2.51 -5.99 17.59
C THR A 206 -3.70 -5.06 17.78
N GLY A 207 -3.57 -3.75 17.54
CA GLY A 207 -4.67 -2.80 17.64
C GLY A 207 -5.62 -2.84 16.45
N ASP A 208 -6.74 -2.15 16.52
CA ASP A 208 -7.65 -1.99 15.38
C ASP A 208 -8.38 -0.64 15.41
N ASP A 209 -9.51 -0.54 14.71
CA ASP A 209 -10.34 0.65 14.65
C ASP A 209 -10.84 1.12 16.02
N ARG A 210 -10.92 0.21 17.01
CA ARG A 210 -11.28 0.52 18.40
C ARG A 210 -10.17 1.26 19.14
N ASN A 211 -8.93 1.20 18.66
CA ASN A 211 -7.83 2.02 19.17
C ASN A 211 -7.78 3.42 18.53
N ILE A 212 -8.51 3.66 17.43
CA ILE A 212 -8.58 4.96 16.75
C ILE A 212 -9.63 5.84 17.43
N ALA A 213 -9.17 6.63 18.40
CA ALA A 213 -10.01 7.52 19.21
C ALA A 213 -10.55 8.70 18.40
N ARG A 214 -9.74 9.34 17.56
CA ARG A 214 -10.19 10.46 16.72
C ARG A 214 -9.59 10.41 15.33
N VAL A 215 -10.32 10.96 14.36
CA VAL A 215 -9.84 11.17 12.99
C VAL A 215 -10.05 12.63 12.63
N TYR A 216 -9.00 13.25 12.13
CA TYR A 216 -9.00 14.60 11.60
C TYR A 216 -8.75 14.55 10.10
N VAL A 217 -9.51 15.35 9.35
CA VAL A 217 -9.31 15.58 7.91
C VAL A 217 -9.23 17.07 7.69
N GLN A 218 -8.12 17.54 7.12
CA GLN A 218 -7.80 18.95 6.90
C GLN A 218 -7.98 19.80 8.16
N GLY A 219 -7.57 19.28 9.31
CA GLY A 219 -7.74 19.95 10.61
C GLY A 219 -9.13 19.83 11.25
N THR A 220 -10.11 19.28 10.55
CA THR A 220 -11.48 19.13 11.04
C THR A 220 -11.67 17.75 11.67
N LEU A 221 -12.21 17.70 12.89
CA LEU A 221 -12.58 16.45 13.55
C LEU A 221 -13.78 15.81 12.82
N VAL A 222 -13.59 14.61 12.26
CA VAL A 222 -14.63 13.89 11.49
C VAL A 222 -15.09 12.59 12.16
N LYS A 223 -14.31 12.05 13.10
CA LYS A 223 -14.69 10.94 13.98
C LYS A 223 -14.25 11.26 15.40
N ASP A 224 -15.18 11.18 16.36
CA ASP A 224 -14.85 11.22 17.79
C ASP A 224 -15.36 9.95 18.47
N GLY A 225 -14.48 8.96 18.63
CA GLY A 225 -14.76 7.70 19.34
C GLY A 225 -14.71 7.82 20.86
N LEU A 226 -14.46 9.02 21.40
CA LEU A 226 -14.52 9.32 22.83
C LEU A 226 -15.80 10.05 23.23
N ALA A 227 -16.60 10.50 22.25
CA ALA A 227 -17.91 11.07 22.50
C ALA A 227 -18.91 9.95 22.81
N THR A 228 -19.68 10.13 23.88
CA THR A 228 -20.75 9.20 24.31
C THR A 228 -22.03 9.42 23.53
#